data_AF-A0A1S6HSY9-F1
#
_entry.id   AF-A0A1S6HSY9-F1
#
_cell.length_a   1.000
_cell.length_b   1.000
_cell.length_c   1.000
_cell.angle_alpha   90.00
_cell.angle_beta   90.00
_cell.angle_gamma   90.00
#
_symmetry.space_group_name_H-M   'P 1'
#
loop_
_entity.id
_entity.type
_entity.pdbx_description
1 polymer ?
#
loop_
_entity_poly.entity_id
_entity_poly.type
_entity_poly.pdbx_seq_one_letter_code
_entity_poly.pdbx_strand_id
1 'polypeptide(L)'
;MSIRLASVDSLMLHDAALIESDLSSLSDSDWQAIIPSGRSLDKVKSDLEQGESVVLSDTPTSPAFAMEQGHPLANSSYGNGISAQTLSQLTRRFESAGSSSLYTAIMATYTLRRLWSISLTHRE
;
A
#
# COMPACT_ATOMS: atom_id res chain seq x y z
N MET A 1 19.27 2.66 9.40
CA MET A 1 18.14 2.31 8.53
C MET A 1 17.37 1.21 9.23
N SER A 2 16.04 1.34 9.30
CA SER A 2 15.17 0.29 9.84
C SER A 2 14.47 -0.37 8.68
N ILE A 3 14.48 -1.70 8.68
CA ILE A 3 13.79 -2.53 7.70
C ILE A 3 12.99 -3.62 8.41
N ARG A 4 11.90 -4.06 7.77
CA ARG A 4 11.06 -5.13 8.28
C ARG A 4 10.40 -5.89 7.15
N LEU A 5 10.11 -7.15 7.41
CA LEU A 5 9.24 -7.97 6.55
C LEU A 5 7.78 -7.69 6.89
N ALA A 6 6.95 -7.46 5.89
CA ALA A 6 5.51 -7.29 6.06
C ALA A 6 4.76 -8.19 5.09
N SER A 7 3.67 -8.79 5.54
CA SER A 7 2.77 -9.55 4.68
C SER A 7 2.00 -8.58 3.77
N VAL A 8 1.79 -8.95 2.52
CA VAL A 8 1.01 -8.13 1.57
C VAL A 8 -0.39 -7.85 2.11
N ASP A 9 -0.97 -8.79 2.86
CA ASP A 9 -2.31 -8.62 3.43
C ASP A 9 -2.39 -7.67 4.63
N SER A 10 -1.27 -7.29 5.25
CA SER A 10 -1.26 -6.35 6.37
C SER A 10 -0.97 -4.90 5.95
N LEU A 11 -0.60 -4.68 4.68
CA LEU A 11 -0.15 -3.37 4.20
C LEU A 11 -1.29 -2.34 4.18
N MET A 12 -0.98 -1.14 4.66
CA MET A 12 -1.83 0.04 4.59
C MET A 12 -1.34 0.99 3.49
N LEU A 13 -2.19 1.96 3.12
CA LEU A 13 -1.88 2.92 2.05
C LEU A 13 -0.57 3.69 2.30
N HIS A 14 -0.29 4.04 3.56
CA HIS A 14 0.93 4.77 3.92
C HIS A 14 2.20 3.92 3.85
N ASP A 15 2.09 2.59 3.86
CA ASP A 15 3.23 1.69 3.70
C ASP A 15 3.73 1.65 2.26
N ALA A 16 2.92 2.05 1.27
CA ALA A 16 3.25 1.94 -0.15
C ALA A 16 4.60 2.62 -0.50
N ALA A 17 4.84 3.80 0.06
CA ALA A 17 6.07 4.57 -0.13
C ALA A 17 7.31 3.93 0.49
N LEU A 18 7.12 2.99 1.42
CA LEU A 18 8.18 2.32 2.18
C LEU A 18 8.60 1.00 1.54
N ILE A 19 7.87 0.51 0.55
CA ILE A 19 8.15 -0.77 -0.10
C ILE A 19 9.45 -0.65 -0.90
N GLU A 20 10.45 -1.44 -0.53
CA GLU A 20 11.70 -1.56 -1.28
C GLU A 20 11.49 -2.49 -2.48
N SER A 21 11.80 -2.00 -3.68
CA SER A 21 11.66 -2.78 -4.91
C SER A 21 12.95 -3.47 -5.32
N ASP A 22 14.11 -3.04 -4.82
CA ASP A 22 15.39 -3.65 -5.14
C ASP A 22 16.03 -4.33 -3.92
N LEU A 23 15.79 -5.63 -3.78
CA LEU A 23 16.34 -6.45 -2.71
C LEU A 23 17.84 -6.76 -2.90
N SER A 24 18.42 -6.46 -4.08
CA SER A 24 19.86 -6.66 -4.30
C SER A 24 20.73 -5.68 -3.50
N SER A 25 20.11 -4.59 -3.01
CA SER A 25 20.74 -3.61 -2.14
C SER A 25 20.86 -4.04 -0.68
N LEU A 26 20.18 -5.13 -0.27
CA LEU A 26 20.17 -5.60 1.12
C LEU A 26 21.47 -6.33 1.48
N SER A 27 22.09 -5.91 2.59
CA SER A 27 23.26 -6.58 3.17
C SER A 27 22.89 -7.88 3.91
N ASP A 28 23.87 -8.72 4.25
CA ASP A 28 23.62 -9.91 5.09
C ASP A 28 23.03 -9.54 6.46
N SER A 29 23.44 -8.42 7.04
CA SER A 29 22.86 -7.89 8.29
C SER A 29 21.40 -7.48 8.11
N ASP A 30 21.05 -6.93 6.94
CA ASP A 30 19.67 -6.57 6.63
C ASP A 30 18.79 -7.81 6.52
N TRP A 31 19.27 -8.84 5.82
CA TRP A 31 18.60 -10.12 5.75
C TRP A 31 18.39 -10.72 7.14
N GLN A 32 19.41 -10.72 8.01
CA GLN A 32 19.27 -11.21 9.37
C GLN A 32 18.25 -10.41 10.20
N ALA A 33 18.13 -9.10 9.97
CA ALA A 33 17.19 -8.25 10.69
C ALA A 33 15.72 -8.52 10.31
N ILE A 34 15.45 -8.95 9.07
CA ILE A 34 14.08 -9.17 8.58
C ILE A 34 13.62 -10.63 8.65
N ILE A 35 14.52 -11.58 8.88
CA ILE A 35 14.17 -13.01 9.04
C ILE A 35 13.46 -13.19 10.40
N PRO A 36 12.18 -13.61 10.40
CA PRO A 36 11.49 -13.92 11.64
C PRO A 36 12.16 -15.09 12.37
N SER A 37 12.18 -15.05 13.70
CA SER A 37 12.75 -16.14 14.51
C SER A 37 12.12 -17.50 14.15
N GLY A 38 12.96 -18.49 13.86
CA GLY A 38 12.52 -19.83 13.48
C GLY A 38 12.17 -20.02 12.00
N ARG A 39 12.32 -19.00 11.15
CA ARG A 39 12.25 -19.14 9.68
C ARG A 39 13.65 -19.20 9.06
N SER A 40 13.76 -19.92 7.96
CA SER A 40 14.98 -19.91 7.12
C SER A 40 14.94 -18.74 6.14
N LEU A 41 16.12 -18.26 5.74
CA LEU A 41 16.28 -17.25 4.70
C LEU A 41 15.64 -17.69 3.38
N ASP A 42 15.79 -18.96 3.00
CA ASP A 42 15.18 -19.50 1.77
C ASP A 42 13.65 -19.38 1.78
N LYS A 43 13.01 -19.59 2.94
CA LYS A 43 11.57 -19.43 3.05
C LYS A 43 11.16 -17.97 2.92
N VAL A 44 11.90 -17.04 3.54
CA VAL A 44 11.65 -15.60 3.39
C VAL A 44 11.81 -15.15 1.94
N LYS A 45 12.86 -15.60 1.25
CA LYS A 45 13.06 -15.31 -0.18
C LYS A 45 11.92 -15.87 -1.03
N SER A 46 11.50 -17.11 -0.76
CA SER A 46 10.35 -17.71 -1.46
C SER A 46 9.05 -16.91 -1.23
N ASP A 47 8.79 -16.43 -0.02
CA ASP A 47 7.60 -15.62 0.29
C ASP A 47 7.64 -14.26 -0.46
N LEU A 48 8.83 -13.67 -0.61
CA LEU A 48 9.05 -12.43 -1.38
C LEU A 48 8.84 -12.66 -2.89
N GLU A 49 9.41 -13.73 -3.44
CA GLU A 49 9.27 -14.12 -4.84
C GLU A 49 7.82 -14.42 -5.22
N GLN A 50 7.08 -15.07 -4.33
CA GLN A 50 5.66 -15.37 -4.50
C GLN A 50 4.74 -14.16 -4.29
N GLY A 51 5.27 -13.06 -3.77
CA GLY A 51 4.50 -11.87 -3.43
C GLY A 51 3.59 -12.05 -2.21
N GLU A 52 3.88 -13.00 -1.33
CA GLU A 52 3.17 -13.14 -0.05
C GLU A 52 3.64 -12.09 0.97
N SER A 53 4.90 -11.67 0.87
CA SER A 53 5.52 -10.66 1.70
C SER A 53 6.26 -9.62 0.86
N VAL A 54 6.55 -8.47 1.47
CA VAL A 54 7.41 -7.41 0.94
C VAL A 54 8.36 -6.91 2.02
N VAL A 55 9.44 -6.25 1.61
CA VAL A 55 10.34 -5.53 2.52
C VAL A 55 9.91 -4.08 2.60
N LEU A 56 9.72 -3.60 3.84
CA LEU A 56 9.50 -2.19 4.13
C LEU A 56 10.78 -1.59 4.69
N SER A 57 11.17 -0.45 4.15
CA SER A 57 12.29 0.38 4.61
C SER A 57 11.78 1.78 4.92
N ASP A 58 12.21 2.36 6.04
CA ASP A 58 11.90 3.75 6.34
C ASP A 58 12.59 4.73 5.36
N THR A 59 13.66 4.27 4.71
CA THR A 59 14.41 5.01 3.69
C THR A 59 14.75 4.06 2.53
N PRO A 60 13.78 3.74 1.65
CA PRO A 60 14.02 2.83 0.54
C PRO A 60 14.97 3.47 -0.48
N THR A 61 15.90 2.67 -0.99
CA THR A 61 16.82 3.11 -2.05
C THR A 61 16.09 3.13 -3.39
N SER A 62 15.29 2.10 -3.65
CA SER A 62 14.49 1.97 -4.87
C SER A 62 13.02 1.73 -4.48
N PRO A 63 12.25 2.78 -4.14
CA PRO A 63 10.86 2.60 -3.73
C PRO A 63 10.02 1.97 -4.85
N ALA A 64 9.11 1.06 -4.49
CA ALA A 64 8.19 0.44 -5.46
C ALA A 64 7.07 1.39 -5.88
N PHE A 65 6.68 2.31 -5.00
CA PHE A 65 5.66 3.32 -5.25
C PHE A 65 6.16 4.71 -4.89
N ALA A 66 5.80 5.70 -5.69
CA ALA A 66 5.84 7.10 -5.32
C ALA A 66 4.46 7.55 -4.82
N MET A 67 4.41 8.47 -3.87
CA MET A 67 3.14 9.06 -3.42
C MET A 67 2.87 10.35 -4.22
N GLU A 68 1.86 10.33 -5.07
CA GLU A 68 1.42 11.50 -5.84
C GLU A 68 0.02 11.90 -5.38
N GLN A 69 -0.13 13.12 -4.84
CA GLN A 69 -1.40 13.65 -4.33
C GLN A 69 -2.11 12.72 -3.30
N GLY A 70 -1.32 11.94 -2.53
CA GLY A 70 -1.84 10.97 -1.56
C GLY A 70 -2.20 9.60 -2.13
N HIS A 71 -1.95 9.38 -3.43
CA HIS A 71 -2.15 8.10 -4.10
C HIS A 71 -0.80 7.43 -4.44
N PRO A 72 -0.65 6.13 -4.20
CA PRO A 72 0.54 5.40 -4.60
C PRO A 72 0.52 5.15 -6.11
N LEU A 73 1.54 5.65 -6.79
CA LEU A 73 1.84 5.41 -8.20
C LEU A 73 2.99 4.42 -8.29
N ALA A 74 2.77 3.27 -8.93
CA ALA A 74 3.82 2.28 -9.13
C ALA A 74 4.96 2.85 -9.98
N ASN A 75 6.20 2.73 -9.50
CA ASN A 75 7.37 3.16 -10.26
C ASN A 75 7.59 2.20 -11.43
N SER A 76 7.84 2.72 -12.64
CA SER A 76 8.04 1.90 -13.85
C SER A 76 9.41 1.22 -13.90
N SER A 77 10.38 1.66 -13.10
CA SER A 77 11.73 1.10 -12.97
C SER A 77 11.92 0.28 -11.69
N TYR A 78 10.86 -0.38 -11.21
CA TYR A 78 10.94 -1.25 -10.03
C TYR A 78 12.06 -2.31 -10.19
N GLY A 79 12.81 -2.53 -9.11
CA GLY A 79 13.99 -3.40 -9.10
C GLY A 79 13.69 -4.89 -9.15
N ASN A 80 14.74 -5.72 -9.11
CA ASN A 80 14.66 -7.19 -9.17
C ASN A 80 14.03 -7.84 -7.92
N GLY A 81 13.60 -7.04 -6.95
CA GLY A 81 13.04 -7.50 -5.69
C GLY A 81 11.55 -7.80 -5.71
N ILE A 82 10.82 -7.31 -6.72
CA ILE A 82 9.36 -7.44 -6.79
C ILE A 82 8.95 -7.84 -8.21
N SER A 83 8.12 -8.88 -8.33
CA SER A 83 7.56 -9.29 -9.62
C SER A 83 6.49 -8.33 -10.12
N ALA A 84 6.30 -8.24 -11.44
CA ALA A 84 5.21 -7.48 -12.06
C ALA A 84 3.81 -7.88 -11.52
N GLN A 85 3.65 -9.17 -11.18
CA GLN A 85 2.42 -9.71 -10.63
C GLN A 85 2.19 -9.19 -9.21
N THR A 86 3.20 -9.24 -8.35
CA THR A 86 3.16 -8.70 -6.99
C THR A 86 2.87 -7.20 -7.01
N LEU A 87 3.53 -6.45 -7.89
CA LEU A 87 3.28 -5.02 -8.05
C LEU A 87 1.83 -4.73 -8.46
N SER A 88 1.29 -5.50 -9.41
CA SER A 88 -0.12 -5.38 -9.83
C SER A 88 -1.10 -5.68 -8.70
N GLN A 89 -0.80 -6.67 -7.85
CA GLN A 89 -1.61 -6.99 -6.67
C GLN A 89 -1.59 -5.85 -5.64
N LEU A 90 -0.42 -5.29 -5.36
CA LEU A 90 -0.24 -4.17 -4.45
C LEU A 90 -0.98 -2.92 -4.95
N THR A 91 -0.88 -2.58 -6.23
CA THR A 91 -1.62 -1.46 -6.83
C THR A 91 -3.12 -1.61 -6.60
N ARG A 92 -3.69 -2.77 -6.93
CA ARG A 92 -5.13 -3.05 -6.72
C ARG A 92 -5.52 -2.97 -5.25
N ARG A 93 -4.68 -3.46 -4.34
CA ARG A 93 -4.91 -3.38 -2.90
C ARG A 93 -5.00 -1.92 -2.44
N PHE A 94 -4.04 -1.10 -2.84
CA PHE A 94 -3.99 0.30 -2.43
C PHE A 94 -5.11 1.13 -3.07
N GLU A 95 -5.49 0.85 -4.32
CA GLU A 95 -6.66 1.45 -4.95
C GLU A 95 -7.96 1.09 -4.20
N SER A 96 -8.12 -0.17 -3.80
CA SER A 96 -9.28 -0.64 -3.03
C SER A 96 -9.33 -0.01 -1.62
N ALA A 97 -8.20 0.03 -0.91
CA ALA A 97 -8.09 0.65 0.40
C ALA A 97 -8.35 2.17 0.35
N GLY A 98 -7.81 2.86 -0.66
CA GLY A 98 -8.06 4.29 -0.88
C GLY A 98 -9.51 4.60 -1.29
N SER A 99 -10.13 3.71 -2.07
CA SER A 99 -11.53 3.85 -2.50
C SER A 99 -12.53 3.73 -1.34
N SER A 100 -12.18 2.97 -0.30
CA SER A 100 -13.04 2.82 0.89
C SER A 100 -13.19 4.11 1.70
N SER A 101 -12.23 5.04 1.61
CA SER A 101 -12.31 6.34 2.30
C SER A 101 -13.16 7.38 1.56
N LEU A 102 -13.49 7.16 0.28
CA LEU A 102 -14.29 8.09 -0.52
C LEU A 102 -15.80 7.81 -0.47
N TYR A 103 -16.21 6.59 -0.09
CA TYR A 103 -17.64 6.27 0.03
C TYR A 103 -18.32 6.88 1.27
N THR A 104 -17.57 7.17 2.34
CA THR A 104 -18.15 7.80 3.55
C THR A 104 -18.24 9.33 3.43
N ALA A 105 -17.36 9.98 2.65
CA ALA A 105 -17.37 11.44 2.48
C ALA A 105 -18.47 11.94 1.54
N ILE A 106 -18.89 11.14 0.55
CA ILE A 106 -19.91 11.55 -0.42
C ILE A 106 -21.33 11.32 0.13
N MET A 107 -21.56 10.37 1.04
CA MET A 107 -22.90 10.18 1.63
C MET A 107 -23.24 11.19 2.73
N ALA A 108 -22.25 11.88 3.33
CA ALA A 108 -22.51 12.91 4.35
C ALA A 108 -22.98 14.24 3.76
N THR A 109 -22.76 14.50 2.46
CA THR A 109 -23.13 15.77 1.82
C THR A 109 -24.47 15.74 1.09
N TYR A 110 -25.03 14.56 0.79
CA TYR A 110 -26.32 14.46 0.08
C TYR A 110 -27.56 14.44 0.98
N THR A 111 -27.44 14.21 2.29
CA THR A 111 -28.61 14.06 3.18
C THR A 111 -29.13 15.38 3.77
N LEU A 112 -28.46 16.52 3.54
CA LEU A 112 -28.92 17.82 4.08
C LEU A 112 -29.56 18.76 3.05
N ARG A 113 -29.62 18.38 1.77
CA ARG A 113 -30.24 19.23 0.72
C ARG A 113 -31.70 18.89 0.40
N ARG A 114 -32.34 17.99 1.16
CA ARG A 114 -33.71 17.50 0.90
C ARG A 114 -34.73 17.81 2.02
N LEU A 115 -34.47 18.84 2.84
CA LEU A 115 -35.42 19.28 3.88
C LEU A 115 -35.77 20.78 3.85
N TRP A 116 -35.39 21.53 2.81
CA TRP A 116 -35.74 22.95 2.68
C TRP A 116 -36.50 23.27 1.38
N SER A 117 -37.42 22.38 0.98
CA SER A 117 -38.26 22.61 -0.22
C SER A 117 -39.71 22.15 -0.06
N ILE A 118 -40.23 22.10 1.17
CA ILE A 118 -41.65 21.79 1.46
C ILE A 118 -42.21 22.76 2.52
N SER A 119 -42.17 24.06 2.27
CA SER A 119 -42.95 25.04 3.05
C SER A 119 -43.28 26.30 2.25
N LEU A 120 -43.60 26.17 0.96
CA LEU A 120 -44.14 27.31 0.20
C LEU A 120 -45.22 26.87 -0.80
N THR A 121 -46.27 26.24 -0.32
CA THR A 121 -47.53 26.11 -1.09
C THR A 121 -48.73 25.97 -0.14
N HIS A 122 -49.16 27.09 0.46
CA HIS A 122 -50.58 27.42 0.63
C HIS A 122 -50.71 28.79 1.32
N ARG A 123 -50.98 29.84 0.54
CA ARG A 123 -51.79 30.99 0.93
C ARG A 123 -51.98 31.85 -0.32
N GLU A 124 -53.06 31.57 -1.03
CA GLU A 124 -53.99 32.60 -1.51
C GLU A 124 -55.40 32.10 -1.18
#